data_AF-A0A7Y2L560-F1
#
_entry.id   AF-A0A7Y2L560-F1
#
_cell.length_a   1.000
_cell.length_b   1.000
_cell.length_c   1.000
_cell.angle_alpha   90.00
_cell.angle_beta   90.00
_cell.angle_gamma   90.00
#
_symmetry.space_group_name_H-M   'P 1'
#
loop_
_entity.id
_entity.type
_entity.pdbx_description
1 polymer ?
#
loop_
_entity_poly.entity_id
_entity_poly.type
_entity_poly.pdbx_seq_one_letter_code
_entity_poly.pdbx_strand_id
1 'polypeptide(L)'
;MSSKKPSSNKSQMAGTDTLDRGNTNVKLDSLETFRDDATDQALRTNQGVKVADNQNTLKAGARGPSLLEDFIMREKITHFDHERIPERIVHARGTGAHGYFQTYKSHSALTKAGFLQDPGKKTPVFVRFSTVQGPRGSGDTVRDVRGFAVKFFTDEGNFDLVGNNMPVFFIQDAIKFPDFVHAVKPEPHNEMPTGGSAHDTFWDFVSLVPESAHMVIWAMSDRAIPKSLRSMQGFG
;
A
#
# COMPACT_ATOMS: atom_id res chain seq x y z
N MET A 1 -32.69 18.02 -27.51
CA MET A 1 -31.39 18.35 -26.89
C MET A 1 -30.61 17.05 -26.78
N SER A 2 -29.59 16.88 -27.63
CA SER A 2 -28.75 15.68 -27.63
C SER A 2 -27.85 15.73 -26.40
N SER A 3 -28.04 14.81 -25.44
CA SER A 3 -27.11 14.64 -24.34
C SER A 3 -25.82 14.06 -24.91
N LYS A 4 -24.82 14.92 -25.11
CA LYS A 4 -23.46 14.45 -25.34
C LYS A 4 -23.07 13.62 -24.11
N LYS A 5 -22.95 12.30 -24.30
CA LYS A 5 -22.21 11.44 -23.38
C LYS A 5 -20.85 12.11 -23.14
N PRO A 6 -20.39 12.28 -21.89
CA PRO A 6 -19.03 12.76 -21.66
C PRO A 6 -18.09 11.80 -22.38
N SER A 7 -17.29 12.31 -23.31
CA SER A 7 -16.25 11.52 -23.92
C SER A 7 -15.32 11.10 -22.80
N SER A 8 -15.26 9.80 -22.51
CA SER A 8 -14.24 9.25 -21.63
C SER A 8 -12.90 9.45 -22.35
N ASN A 9 -12.27 10.60 -22.15
CA ASN A 9 -10.90 10.82 -22.58
C ASN A 9 -10.03 9.91 -21.72
N LYS A 10 -9.94 8.64 -22.10
CA LYS A 10 -9.00 7.71 -21.52
C LYS A 10 -7.62 8.33 -21.70
N SER A 11 -6.91 8.52 -20.59
CA SER A 11 -5.57 9.12 -20.59
C SER A 11 -4.69 8.47 -21.66
N GLN A 12 -4.03 9.30 -22.47
CA GLN A 12 -3.14 8.92 -23.55
C GLN A 12 -1.71 8.60 -23.06
N MET A 13 -1.40 8.82 -21.78
CA MET A 13 -0.06 8.56 -21.21
C MET A 13 -0.07 7.85 -19.84
N ALA A 14 1.06 7.20 -19.55
CA ALA A 14 1.34 6.12 -18.59
C ALA A 14 0.77 4.74 -19.00
N GLY A 15 1.54 4.03 -19.84
CA GLY A 15 1.34 2.60 -20.11
C GLY A 15 0.22 2.25 -21.09
N THR A 16 -0.19 3.16 -21.99
CA THR A 16 -1.29 2.93 -22.94
C THR A 16 -1.11 1.72 -23.84
N ASP A 17 0.14 1.39 -24.16
CA ASP A 17 0.49 0.28 -25.06
C ASP A 17 1.02 -0.95 -24.31
N THR A 18 0.93 -0.97 -22.97
CA THR A 18 1.32 -2.15 -22.21
C THR A 18 0.18 -3.17 -22.21
N LEU A 19 0.54 -4.45 -22.26
CA LEU A 19 -0.41 -5.57 -22.13
C LEU A 19 -1.31 -5.42 -20.89
N ASP A 20 -0.81 -4.74 -19.85
CA ASP A 20 -1.52 -4.51 -18.60
C ASP A 20 -2.73 -3.56 -18.72
N ARG A 21 -2.74 -2.62 -19.68
CA ARG A 21 -3.93 -1.75 -19.91
C ARG A 21 -5.12 -2.50 -20.51
N GLY A 22 -4.88 -3.67 -21.12
CA GLY A 22 -5.96 -4.58 -21.52
C GLY A 22 -6.66 -5.22 -20.31
N ASN A 23 -6.01 -5.26 -19.15
CA ASN A 23 -6.61 -5.79 -17.93
C ASN A 23 -7.45 -4.69 -17.26
N THR A 24 -8.77 -4.81 -17.37
CA THR A 24 -9.71 -3.94 -16.66
C THR A 24 -10.64 -4.71 -15.74
N ASN A 25 -11.27 -3.99 -14.82
CA ASN A 25 -12.39 -4.40 -14.01
C ASN A 25 -13.15 -3.13 -13.55
N VAL A 26 -14.35 -3.33 -12.96
CA VAL A 26 -15.21 -2.22 -12.50
C VAL A 26 -14.48 -1.26 -11.57
N LYS A 27 -13.56 -1.75 -10.72
CA LYS A 27 -12.79 -0.89 -9.83
C LYS A 27 -11.76 -0.05 -10.60
N LEU A 28 -11.03 -0.62 -11.54
CA LEU A 28 -10.08 0.11 -12.37
C LEU A 28 -10.79 1.16 -13.23
N ASP A 29 -11.92 0.81 -13.83
CA ASP A 29 -12.75 1.76 -14.59
C ASP A 29 -13.23 2.92 -13.71
N SER A 30 -13.62 2.65 -12.46
CA SER A 30 -13.99 3.71 -11.50
C SER A 30 -12.83 4.65 -11.13
N LEU A 31 -11.58 4.21 -11.32
CA LEU A 31 -10.40 5.02 -11.03
C LEU A 31 -9.99 5.91 -12.21
N GLU A 32 -10.52 5.67 -13.42
CA GLU A 32 -10.21 6.50 -14.59
C GLU A 32 -10.60 7.96 -14.40
N THR A 33 -11.65 8.25 -13.62
CA THR A 33 -12.07 9.63 -13.33
C THR A 33 -11.08 10.42 -12.47
N PHE A 34 -10.13 9.73 -11.83
CA PHE A 34 -9.09 10.31 -10.97
C PHE A 34 -7.70 10.22 -11.58
N ARG A 35 -7.58 9.77 -12.83
CA ARG A 35 -6.30 9.77 -13.55
C ARG A 35 -6.11 11.12 -14.22
N ASP A 36 -4.99 11.76 -13.93
CA ASP A 36 -4.55 12.95 -14.63
C ASP A 36 -3.72 12.57 -15.86
N ASP A 37 -3.96 13.25 -16.98
CA ASP A 37 -3.20 13.15 -18.21
C ASP A 37 -2.59 14.50 -18.54
N ALA A 38 -1.26 14.57 -18.56
CA ALA A 38 -0.51 15.79 -18.84
C ALA A 38 -0.25 16.01 -20.35
N THR A 39 -0.72 15.12 -21.22
CA THR A 39 -0.55 15.23 -22.68
C THR A 39 -1.18 16.51 -23.21
N ASP A 40 -0.38 17.29 -23.94
CA ASP A 40 -0.76 18.60 -24.49
C ASP A 40 -1.30 19.60 -23.45
N GLN A 41 -1.01 19.38 -22.17
CA GLN A 41 -1.38 20.29 -21.09
C GLN A 41 -0.22 21.25 -20.78
N ALA A 42 -0.57 22.50 -20.46
CA ALA A 42 0.39 23.45 -19.93
C ALA A 42 0.67 23.15 -18.45
N LEU A 43 1.92 23.34 -18.01
CA LEU A 43 2.24 23.37 -16.59
C LEU A 43 1.47 24.52 -15.91
N ARG A 44 0.80 24.21 -14.80
CA ARG A 44 -0.05 25.16 -14.06
C ARG A 44 0.18 25.04 -12.56
N THR A 45 -0.23 26.08 -11.83
CA THR A 45 -0.47 26.01 -10.39
C THR A 45 -1.70 25.15 -10.09
N ASN A 46 -1.89 24.78 -8.83
CA ASN A 46 -3.08 24.05 -8.37
C ASN A 46 -4.37 24.86 -8.57
N GLN A 47 -4.28 26.19 -8.69
CA GLN A 47 -5.39 27.09 -9.02
C GLN A 47 -5.60 27.28 -10.54
N GLY A 48 -4.84 26.56 -11.38
CA GLY A 48 -4.99 26.58 -12.84
C GLY A 48 -4.26 27.70 -13.57
N VAL A 49 -3.41 28.48 -12.90
CA VAL A 49 -2.62 29.57 -13.53
C VAL A 49 -1.44 28.97 -14.29
N LYS A 50 -1.26 29.32 -15.57
CA LYS A 50 -0.13 28.83 -16.38
C LYS A 50 1.20 29.33 -15.82
N VAL A 51 2.18 28.43 -15.70
CA VAL A 51 3.55 28.76 -15.27
C VAL A 51 4.41 29.03 -16.51
N ALA A 52 4.96 30.24 -16.61
CA ALA A 52 5.82 30.63 -17.74
C ALA A 52 7.28 30.18 -17.56
N ASP A 53 7.82 30.32 -16.34
CA ASP A 53 9.18 29.91 -15.97
C ASP A 53 9.11 29.07 -14.69
N ASN A 54 9.51 27.80 -14.78
CA ASN A 54 9.57 26.85 -13.66
C ASN A 54 11.02 26.58 -13.21
N GLN A 55 11.97 27.40 -13.66
CA GLN A 55 13.40 27.27 -13.39
C GLN A 55 13.89 28.30 -12.38
N ASN A 56 13.19 29.42 -12.23
CA ASN A 56 13.62 30.56 -11.42
C ASN A 56 12.55 30.99 -10.41
N THR A 57 13.00 31.44 -9.24
CA THR A 57 12.19 32.22 -8.28
C THR A 57 12.15 33.68 -8.69
N LEU A 58 11.03 34.37 -8.44
CA LEU A 58 10.92 35.82 -8.58
C LEU A 58 11.84 36.52 -7.57
N LYS A 59 12.69 37.41 -8.08
CA LYS A 59 13.73 38.14 -7.31
C LYS A 59 13.72 39.63 -7.62
N ALA A 60 14.20 40.46 -6.70
CA ALA A 60 14.50 41.87 -6.94
C ALA A 60 15.77 42.04 -7.80
N GLY A 61 15.64 41.77 -9.11
CA GLY A 61 16.76 41.72 -10.05
C GLY A 61 17.40 40.33 -10.14
N ALA A 62 18.16 40.06 -11.21
CA ALA A 62 18.64 38.71 -11.53
C ALA A 62 19.48 38.04 -10.42
N ARG A 63 20.22 38.83 -9.64
CA ARG A 63 21.05 38.38 -8.50
C ARG A 63 20.58 38.97 -7.16
N GLY A 64 19.33 39.43 -7.08
CA GLY A 64 18.74 39.97 -5.86
C GLY A 64 18.09 38.92 -4.97
N PRO A 65 17.53 39.33 -3.82
CA PRO A 65 16.77 38.45 -2.93
C PRO A 65 15.44 38.01 -3.55
N SER A 66 14.94 36.84 -3.12
CA SER A 66 13.61 36.33 -3.48
C SER A 66 12.49 37.18 -2.89
N LEU A 67 11.38 37.31 -3.61
CA LEU A 67 10.22 38.10 -3.19
C LEU A 67 9.11 37.20 -2.61
N LEU A 68 8.48 37.64 -1.52
CA LEU A 68 7.38 36.91 -0.87
C LEU A 68 6.10 36.85 -1.75
N GLU A 69 5.95 37.80 -2.68
CA GLU A 69 4.82 37.82 -3.62
C GLU A 69 4.85 36.66 -4.63
N ASP A 70 5.95 35.90 -4.72
CA ASP A 70 6.05 34.69 -5.55
C ASP A 70 5.15 33.55 -5.03
N PHE A 71 3.89 33.57 -5.45
CA PHE A 71 2.92 32.55 -5.06
C PHE A 71 3.15 31.20 -5.74
N ILE A 72 3.79 31.17 -6.93
CA ILE A 72 4.08 29.93 -7.65
C ILE A 72 5.13 29.13 -6.89
N MET A 73 6.24 29.78 -6.48
CA MET A 73 7.26 29.16 -5.66
C MET A 73 6.69 28.68 -4.32
N ARG A 74 5.95 29.55 -3.62
CA ARG A 74 5.36 29.19 -2.32
C ARG A 74 4.39 28.01 -2.43
N GLU A 75 3.49 28.01 -3.41
CA GLU A 75 2.53 26.90 -3.59
C GLU A 75 3.26 25.57 -3.82
N LYS A 76 4.25 25.56 -4.72
CA LYS A 76 5.05 24.37 -5.05
C LYS A 76 5.83 23.83 -3.86
N ILE A 77 6.53 24.70 -3.12
CA ILE A 77 7.30 24.32 -1.92
C ILE A 77 6.36 23.88 -0.80
N THR A 78 5.25 24.58 -0.59
CA THR A 78 4.26 24.19 0.44
C THR A 78 3.72 22.78 0.18
N HIS A 79 3.39 22.45 -1.08
CA HIS A 79 2.94 21.09 -1.40
C HIS A 79 4.05 20.05 -1.13
N PHE A 80 5.28 20.34 -1.54
CA PHE A 80 6.45 19.47 -1.30
C PHE A 80 6.69 19.22 0.20
N ASP A 81 6.67 20.27 1.02
CA ASP A 81 6.93 20.20 2.46
C ASP A 81 5.89 19.32 3.21
N HIS A 82 4.71 19.11 2.61
CA HIS A 82 3.60 18.35 3.18
C HIS A 82 3.32 17.03 2.45
N GLU A 83 4.23 16.54 1.61
CA GLU A 83 4.05 15.26 0.88
C GLU A 83 4.00 14.03 1.80
N ARG A 84 4.67 14.09 2.96
CA ARG A 84 4.81 12.92 3.84
C ARG A 84 3.61 12.83 4.77
N ILE A 85 2.86 11.73 4.64
CA ILE A 85 1.91 11.26 5.65
C ILE A 85 2.58 10.22 6.56
N PRO A 86 2.07 10.01 7.79
CA PRO A 86 2.55 8.94 8.65
C PRO A 86 2.48 7.58 7.96
N GLU A 87 3.49 6.76 8.16
CA GLU A 87 3.45 5.38 7.71
C GLU A 87 2.56 4.51 8.63
N ARG A 88 2.32 3.27 8.23
CA ARG A 88 1.62 2.31 9.09
C ARG A 88 2.54 1.93 10.26
N ILE A 89 1.97 1.79 11.46
CA ILE A 89 2.73 1.40 12.67
C ILE A 89 3.50 0.09 12.46
N VAL A 90 2.81 -0.89 11.89
CA VAL A 90 3.35 -2.17 11.40
C VAL A 90 3.02 -2.32 9.93
N HIS A 91 3.74 -3.18 9.22
CA HIS A 91 3.53 -3.39 7.78
C HIS A 91 3.73 -2.12 6.92
N ALA A 92 4.66 -1.24 7.33
CA ALA A 92 4.97 0.00 6.64
C ALA A 92 5.54 -0.26 5.23
N ARG A 93 6.55 -1.14 5.13
CA ARG A 93 7.11 -1.59 3.85
C ARG A 93 6.17 -2.58 3.17
N GLY A 94 5.65 -2.20 2.00
CA GLY A 94 4.76 -3.07 1.24
C GLY A 94 4.49 -2.58 -0.17
N THR A 95 3.99 -3.49 -0.99
CA THR A 95 3.66 -3.27 -2.40
C THR A 95 2.25 -3.78 -2.69
N GLY A 96 1.55 -3.17 -3.64
CA GLY A 96 0.17 -3.54 -3.96
C GLY A 96 -0.08 -3.68 -5.45
N ALA A 97 -1.09 -4.49 -5.78
CA ALA A 97 -1.50 -4.79 -7.14
C ALA A 97 -3.01 -4.98 -7.24
N HIS A 98 -3.58 -4.60 -8.39
CA HIS A 98 -4.98 -4.87 -8.74
C HIS A 98 -5.13 -6.26 -9.35
N GLY A 99 -6.34 -6.82 -9.22
CA GLY A 99 -6.70 -8.09 -9.85
C GLY A 99 -8.21 -8.34 -9.76
N TYR A 100 -8.60 -9.60 -9.88
CA TYR A 100 -9.96 -10.05 -9.60
C TYR A 100 -9.96 -11.41 -8.88
N PHE A 101 -11.05 -11.67 -8.18
CA PHE A 101 -11.39 -12.95 -7.58
C PHE A 101 -12.62 -13.53 -8.28
N GLN A 102 -12.67 -14.85 -8.42
CA GLN A 102 -13.80 -15.58 -8.98
C GLN A 102 -13.95 -16.89 -8.19
N THR A 103 -15.14 -17.15 -7.66
CA THR A 103 -15.42 -18.40 -6.96
C THR A 103 -15.53 -19.54 -7.97
N TYR A 104 -15.12 -20.76 -7.60
CA TYR A 104 -15.24 -21.91 -8.50
C TYR A 104 -16.68 -22.41 -8.65
N LYS A 105 -17.47 -22.30 -7.58
CA LYS A 105 -18.88 -22.73 -7.53
C LYS A 105 -19.66 -21.82 -6.58
N SER A 106 -20.99 -21.95 -6.58
CA SER A 106 -21.83 -21.30 -5.57
C SER A 106 -21.59 -21.91 -4.18
N HIS A 107 -21.49 -21.05 -3.17
CA HIS A 107 -21.39 -21.43 -1.76
C HIS A 107 -22.62 -21.02 -0.94
N SER A 108 -23.78 -20.88 -1.57
CA SER A 108 -25.05 -20.46 -0.95
C SER A 108 -25.49 -21.33 0.24
N ALA A 109 -25.09 -22.62 0.25
CA ALA A 109 -25.34 -23.52 1.37
C ALA A 109 -24.56 -23.18 2.65
N LEU A 110 -23.46 -22.41 2.54
CA LEU A 110 -22.56 -22.06 3.65
C LEU A 110 -22.62 -20.59 4.04
N THR A 111 -22.89 -19.70 3.08
CA THR A 111 -22.83 -18.25 3.29
C THR A 111 -23.73 -17.52 2.31
N LYS A 112 -24.24 -16.36 2.75
CA LYS A 112 -25.00 -15.41 1.92
C LYS A 112 -24.13 -14.34 1.24
N ALA A 113 -22.80 -14.35 1.45
CA ALA A 113 -21.92 -13.31 0.94
C ALA A 113 -21.92 -13.26 -0.60
N GLY A 114 -22.34 -12.14 -1.20
CA GLY A 114 -22.60 -12.02 -2.64
C GLY A 114 -21.43 -12.42 -3.56
N PHE A 115 -20.18 -12.16 -3.16
CA PHE A 115 -18.99 -12.47 -3.97
C PHE A 115 -18.65 -13.98 -4.04
N LEU A 116 -19.35 -14.82 -3.27
CA LEU A 116 -19.17 -16.29 -3.22
C LEU A 116 -20.36 -17.07 -3.82
N GLN A 117 -21.33 -16.37 -4.43
CA GLN A 117 -22.58 -16.99 -4.91
C GLN A 117 -22.52 -17.43 -6.37
N ASP A 118 -21.86 -16.66 -7.25
CA ASP A 118 -21.90 -16.87 -8.70
C ASP A 118 -20.49 -17.11 -9.28
N PRO A 119 -20.22 -18.30 -9.87
CA PRO A 119 -18.94 -18.59 -10.52
C PRO A 119 -18.66 -17.77 -11.77
N GLY A 120 -19.66 -17.15 -12.39
CA GLY A 120 -19.47 -16.25 -13.54
C GLY A 120 -18.96 -14.86 -13.13
N LYS A 121 -19.08 -14.50 -11.85
CA LYS A 121 -18.79 -13.16 -11.36
C LYS A 121 -17.31 -12.96 -11.03
N LYS A 122 -16.71 -11.93 -11.63
CA LYS A 122 -15.38 -11.43 -11.29
C LYS A 122 -15.50 -10.27 -10.31
N THR A 123 -15.13 -10.51 -9.05
CA THR A 123 -15.08 -9.48 -8.01
C THR A 123 -13.73 -8.77 -8.08
N PRO A 124 -13.67 -7.45 -8.32
CA PRO A 124 -12.40 -6.72 -8.31
C PRO A 124 -11.71 -6.83 -6.95
N VAL A 125 -10.37 -6.94 -6.97
CA VAL A 125 -9.57 -6.92 -5.75
C VAL A 125 -8.40 -5.95 -5.85
N PHE A 126 -7.94 -5.48 -4.68
CA PHE A 126 -6.64 -4.87 -4.52
C PHE A 126 -5.90 -5.61 -3.40
N VAL A 127 -4.72 -6.11 -3.72
CA VAL A 127 -3.87 -6.83 -2.77
C VAL A 127 -2.73 -5.92 -2.33
N ARG A 128 -2.40 -5.94 -1.04
CA ARG A 128 -1.17 -5.35 -0.52
C ARG A 128 -0.37 -6.40 0.25
N PHE A 129 0.84 -6.66 -0.22
CA PHE A 129 1.84 -7.45 0.48
C PHE A 129 2.76 -6.55 1.29
N SER A 130 3.33 -7.07 2.37
CA SER A 130 4.21 -6.28 3.24
C SER A 130 5.14 -7.16 4.08
N THR A 131 6.24 -6.59 4.57
CA THR A 131 6.92 -7.09 5.78
C THR A 131 6.17 -6.60 7.02
N VAL A 132 6.69 -6.75 8.24
CA VAL A 132 6.03 -6.30 9.48
C VAL A 132 6.86 -5.24 10.21
N GLN A 133 8.11 -5.57 10.53
CA GLN A 133 8.94 -4.82 11.48
C GLN A 133 9.43 -3.49 10.90
N GLY A 134 9.99 -3.53 9.68
CA GLY A 134 10.73 -2.42 9.11
C GLY A 134 9.86 -1.21 8.72
N PRO A 135 10.43 0.02 8.75
CA PRO A 135 9.79 1.23 8.24
C PRO A 135 9.64 1.18 6.71
N ARG A 136 8.94 2.14 6.10
CA ARG A 136 8.63 2.14 4.65
C ARG A 136 9.86 2.00 3.72
N GLY A 137 11.05 2.36 4.21
CA GLY A 137 12.32 2.32 3.48
C GLY A 137 13.17 1.06 3.73
N SER A 138 12.69 0.07 4.49
CA SER A 138 13.45 -1.15 4.78
C SER A 138 13.58 -2.09 3.56
N GLY A 139 14.49 -3.08 3.65
CA GLY A 139 14.66 -4.11 2.63
C GLY A 139 13.49 -5.09 2.52
N ASP A 140 13.29 -5.69 1.33
CA ASP A 140 12.18 -6.61 1.05
C ASP A 140 12.47 -8.07 1.46
N THR A 141 13.73 -8.50 1.34
CA THR A 141 14.17 -9.90 1.55
C THR A 141 14.67 -10.17 2.96
N VAL A 142 14.22 -9.38 3.94
CA VAL A 142 14.52 -9.58 5.37
C VAL A 142 13.86 -10.87 5.89
N ARG A 143 14.39 -11.44 6.98
CA ARG A 143 13.69 -12.50 7.72
C ARG A 143 12.56 -11.85 8.51
N ASP A 144 11.32 -12.06 8.08
CA ASP A 144 10.15 -11.46 8.70
C ASP A 144 8.88 -12.24 8.34
N VAL A 145 7.79 -11.99 9.04
CA VAL A 145 6.46 -12.38 8.57
C VAL A 145 6.11 -11.54 7.33
N ARG A 146 5.30 -12.08 6.43
CA ARG A 146 4.73 -11.30 5.33
C ARG A 146 3.24 -11.10 5.52
N GLY A 147 2.80 -9.85 5.54
CA GLY A 147 1.38 -9.50 5.46
C GLY A 147 0.84 -9.74 4.06
N PHE A 148 -0.37 -10.26 3.98
CA PHE A 148 -1.11 -10.55 2.75
C PHE A 148 -2.55 -10.04 2.93
N ALA A 149 -2.76 -8.75 2.65
CA ALA A 149 -4.07 -8.11 2.76
C ALA A 149 -4.77 -8.06 1.40
N VAL A 150 -6.00 -8.55 1.32
CA VAL A 150 -6.84 -8.53 0.10
C VAL A 150 -8.11 -7.76 0.37
N LYS A 151 -8.30 -6.66 -0.35
CA LYS A 151 -9.55 -5.90 -0.38
C LYS A 151 -10.41 -6.40 -1.53
N PHE A 152 -11.62 -6.87 -1.24
CA PHE A 152 -12.64 -7.27 -2.19
C PHE A 152 -13.65 -6.12 -2.36
N PHE A 153 -13.82 -5.65 -3.59
CA PHE A 153 -14.82 -4.65 -3.92
C PHE A 153 -16.12 -5.36 -4.30
N THR A 154 -16.91 -5.76 -3.31
CA THR A 154 -18.16 -6.51 -3.54
C THR A 154 -19.36 -5.57 -3.69
N ASP A 155 -20.42 -6.05 -4.33
CA ASP A 155 -21.68 -5.29 -4.53
C ASP A 155 -22.41 -5.00 -3.21
N GLU A 156 -22.11 -5.76 -2.15
CA GLU A 156 -22.75 -5.68 -0.83
C GLU A 156 -21.86 -4.98 0.21
N GLY A 157 -20.78 -4.33 -0.24
CA GLY A 157 -19.81 -3.65 0.59
C GLY A 157 -18.40 -4.21 0.43
N ASN A 158 -17.40 -3.42 0.83
CA ASN A 158 -16.02 -3.88 0.77
C ASN A 158 -15.75 -4.90 1.87
N PHE A 159 -15.08 -6.00 1.53
CA PHE A 159 -14.60 -7.00 2.48
C PHE A 159 -13.08 -7.02 2.46
N ASP A 160 -12.44 -6.96 3.63
CA ASP A 160 -10.99 -7.00 3.76
C ASP A 160 -10.57 -8.30 4.45
N LEU A 161 -9.88 -9.18 3.71
CA LEU A 161 -9.20 -10.34 4.27
C LEU A 161 -7.76 -9.95 4.57
N VAL A 162 -7.46 -9.68 5.84
CA VAL A 162 -6.16 -9.17 6.30
C VAL A 162 -5.38 -10.29 6.96
N GLY A 163 -4.58 -10.99 6.17
CA GLY A 163 -3.85 -12.18 6.60
C GLY A 163 -2.33 -12.03 6.65
N ASN A 164 -1.66 -13.13 6.98
CA ASN A 164 -0.22 -13.31 6.94
C ASN A 164 0.17 -14.54 6.10
N ASN A 165 1.47 -14.73 5.83
CA ASN A 165 1.99 -15.89 5.11
C ASN A 165 2.23 -17.14 6.00
N MET A 166 1.80 -17.09 7.25
CA MET A 166 1.93 -18.13 8.27
C MET A 166 0.56 -18.37 8.95
N PRO A 167 0.25 -19.60 9.37
CA PRO A 167 -1.10 -19.98 9.81
C PRO A 167 -1.43 -19.65 11.27
N VAL A 168 -0.51 -19.00 12.00
CA VAL A 168 -0.64 -18.65 13.42
C VAL A 168 -0.03 -17.27 13.67
N PHE A 169 -0.20 -16.76 14.89
CA PHE A 169 0.36 -15.48 15.32
C PHE A 169 1.18 -15.64 16.61
N PHE A 170 1.97 -14.61 16.97
CA PHE A 170 2.89 -14.66 18.12
C PHE A 170 2.20 -14.60 19.48
N ILE A 171 0.98 -14.09 19.53
CA ILE A 171 0.24 -13.83 20.77
C ILE A 171 -1.20 -14.31 20.63
N GLN A 172 -1.82 -14.63 21.77
CA GLN A 172 -3.20 -15.11 21.86
C GLN A 172 -4.21 -13.97 22.03
N ASP A 173 -3.83 -12.92 22.78
CA ASP A 173 -4.71 -11.79 23.11
C ASP A 173 -4.13 -10.47 22.56
N ALA A 174 -5.00 -9.64 21.98
CA ALA A 174 -4.65 -8.37 21.38
C ALA A 174 -4.08 -7.34 22.38
N ILE A 175 -4.36 -7.48 23.68
CA ILE A 175 -3.80 -6.59 24.71
C ILE A 175 -2.26 -6.63 24.72
N LYS A 176 -1.64 -7.76 24.33
CA LYS A 176 -0.18 -7.93 24.24
C LYS A 176 0.43 -7.42 22.93
N PHE A 177 -0.40 -6.93 21.99
CA PHE A 177 0.10 -6.49 20.69
C PHE A 177 1.11 -5.34 20.78
N PRO A 178 0.90 -4.29 21.61
CA PRO A 178 1.90 -3.26 21.79
C PRO A 178 3.21 -3.79 22.38
N ASP A 179 3.14 -4.70 23.37
CA ASP A 179 4.33 -5.29 24.00
C ASP A 179 5.17 -6.07 22.97
N PHE A 180 4.51 -6.95 22.20
CA PHE A 180 5.15 -7.71 21.14
C PHE A 180 5.75 -6.80 20.06
N VAL A 181 4.99 -5.80 19.59
CA VAL A 181 5.45 -4.88 18.54
C VAL A 181 6.64 -4.05 19.03
N HIS A 182 6.60 -3.53 20.25
CA HIS A 182 7.74 -2.83 20.85
C HIS A 182 8.97 -3.74 20.99
N ALA A 183 8.76 -5.00 21.37
CA ALA A 183 9.85 -5.96 21.53
C ALA A 183 10.52 -6.34 20.20
N VAL A 184 9.79 -6.40 19.08
CA VAL A 184 10.37 -6.75 17.76
C VAL A 184 10.84 -5.53 16.96
N LYS A 185 10.32 -4.34 17.26
CA LYS A 185 10.73 -3.08 16.62
C LYS A 185 12.16 -2.70 17.05
N PRO A 186 12.81 -1.77 16.31
CA PRO A 186 14.11 -1.26 16.72
C PRO A 186 14.05 -0.70 18.16
N GLU A 187 15.10 -0.91 18.93
CA GLU A 187 15.12 -0.56 20.35
C GLU A 187 15.03 0.95 20.57
N PRO A 188 14.27 1.42 21.57
CA PRO A 188 13.83 2.82 21.62
C PRO A 188 14.95 3.83 21.90
N HIS A 189 16.10 3.37 22.41
CA HIS A 189 17.22 4.24 22.76
C HIS A 189 18.13 4.58 21.57
N ASN A 190 18.12 3.78 20.51
CA ASN A 190 19.01 3.95 19.35
C ASN A 190 18.35 3.65 17.98
N GLU A 191 17.10 3.20 17.95
CA GLU A 191 16.36 2.80 16.75
C GLU A 191 17.06 1.70 15.93
N MET A 192 17.69 0.73 16.61
CA MET A 192 18.33 -0.43 15.97
C MET A 192 17.83 -1.77 16.53
N PRO A 193 17.81 -2.85 15.72
CA PRO A 193 18.10 -2.91 14.29
C PRO A 193 16.85 -2.68 13.41
N THR A 194 17.07 -2.25 12.17
CA THR A 194 16.00 -2.14 11.17
C THR A 194 15.75 -3.47 10.46
N GLY A 195 14.48 -3.89 10.38
CA GLY A 195 14.04 -5.01 9.56
C GLY A 195 14.53 -6.38 10.04
N GLY A 196 14.72 -6.56 11.35
CA GLY A 196 15.16 -7.85 11.89
C GLY A 196 14.79 -8.02 13.35
N SER A 197 14.52 -9.27 13.74
CA SER A 197 14.21 -9.68 15.11
C SER A 197 15.47 -10.18 15.86
N ALA A 198 16.66 -9.95 15.32
CA ALA A 198 17.93 -10.43 15.85
C ALA A 198 18.52 -9.43 16.86
N HIS A 199 17.81 -9.20 17.97
CA HIS A 199 18.23 -8.32 19.05
C HIS A 199 17.57 -8.73 20.38
N ASP A 200 18.10 -8.21 21.47
CA ASP A 200 17.83 -8.65 22.84
C ASP A 200 16.36 -8.54 23.23
N THR A 201 15.73 -7.38 23.01
CA THR A 201 14.32 -7.16 23.42
C THR A 201 13.33 -8.11 22.78
N PHE A 202 13.53 -8.54 21.52
CA PHE A 202 12.68 -9.54 20.89
C PHE A 202 12.81 -10.90 21.56
N TRP A 203 14.05 -11.35 21.78
CA TRP A 203 14.30 -12.67 22.38
C TRP A 203 13.99 -12.71 23.87
N ASP A 204 14.08 -11.58 24.57
CA ASP A 204 13.59 -11.43 25.94
C ASP A 204 12.08 -11.68 26.02
N PHE A 205 11.29 -11.01 25.17
CA PHE A 205 9.85 -11.25 25.07
C PHE A 205 9.54 -12.72 24.77
N VAL A 206 10.21 -13.31 23.77
CA VAL A 206 10.01 -14.72 23.39
C VAL A 206 10.32 -15.66 24.55
N SER A 207 11.35 -15.39 25.35
CA SER A 207 11.75 -16.23 26.48
C SER A 207 10.73 -16.22 27.62
N LEU A 208 10.01 -15.11 27.81
CA LEU A 208 9.01 -14.92 28.86
C LEU A 208 7.57 -15.21 28.40
N VAL A 209 7.34 -15.33 27.09
CA VAL A 209 6.01 -15.49 26.49
C VAL A 209 5.98 -16.76 25.61
N PRO A 210 5.89 -17.96 26.21
CA PRO A 210 6.06 -19.23 25.50
C PRO A 210 4.96 -19.54 24.48
N GLU A 211 3.79 -18.89 24.52
CA GLU A 211 2.78 -19.01 23.46
C GLU A 211 3.29 -18.55 22.08
N SER A 212 4.34 -17.71 22.06
CA SER A 212 4.99 -17.25 20.83
C SER A 212 5.79 -18.33 20.11
N ALA A 213 6.14 -19.43 20.81
CA ALA A 213 7.08 -20.44 20.33
C ALA A 213 6.69 -21.03 18.96
N HIS A 214 5.40 -21.29 18.73
CA HIS A 214 4.94 -21.83 17.45
C HIS A 214 5.24 -20.86 16.30
N MET A 215 4.91 -19.58 16.46
CA MET A 215 5.14 -18.58 15.43
C MET A 215 6.64 -18.29 15.23
N VAL A 216 7.44 -18.32 16.30
CA VAL A 216 8.90 -18.19 16.21
C VAL A 216 9.52 -19.31 15.36
N ILE A 217 9.05 -20.55 15.49
CA ILE A 217 9.51 -21.68 14.64
C ILE A 217 9.24 -21.37 13.16
N TRP A 218 8.05 -20.85 12.83
CA TRP A 218 7.74 -20.42 11.46
C TRP A 218 8.66 -19.28 10.99
N ALA A 219 8.89 -18.27 11.83
CA ALA A 219 9.74 -17.12 11.52
C ALA A 219 11.23 -17.50 11.33
N MET A 220 11.70 -18.53 12.02
CA MET A 220 13.08 -19.04 11.88
C MET A 220 13.24 -19.99 10.69
N SER A 221 12.16 -20.54 10.14
CA SER A 221 12.20 -21.34 8.91
C SER A 221 12.35 -20.49 7.64
N ASP A 222 12.54 -21.13 6.48
CA ASP A 222 12.60 -20.45 5.17
C ASP A 222 11.29 -19.78 4.74
N ARG A 223 10.18 -20.02 5.46
CA ARG A 223 8.90 -19.33 5.26
C ARG A 223 9.01 -17.81 5.43
N ALA A 224 9.95 -17.35 6.26
CA ALA A 224 10.16 -15.93 6.56
C ALA A 224 11.08 -15.21 5.56
N ILE A 225 11.63 -15.93 4.59
CA ILE A 225 12.49 -15.41 3.52
C ILE A 225 11.97 -15.87 2.14
N PRO A 226 10.70 -15.60 1.80
CA PRO A 226 10.11 -16.10 0.57
C PRO A 226 10.84 -15.54 -0.65
N LYS A 227 11.14 -16.42 -1.62
CA LYS A 227 11.77 -16.04 -2.90
C LYS A 227 10.96 -14.99 -3.67
N SER A 228 9.64 -15.07 -3.58
CA SER A 228 8.71 -14.14 -4.22
C SER A 228 7.39 -14.10 -3.46
N LEU A 229 6.70 -12.97 -3.54
CA LEU A 229 5.32 -12.83 -3.05
C LEU A 229 4.33 -13.78 -3.76
N ARG A 230 4.70 -14.25 -4.95
CA ARG A 230 3.91 -15.24 -5.74
C ARG A 230 4.09 -16.68 -5.25
N SER A 231 5.09 -16.96 -4.41
CA SER A 231 5.48 -18.31 -4.00
C SER A 231 5.38 -18.51 -2.49
N MET A 232 4.46 -17.80 -1.83
CA MET A 232 4.14 -17.98 -0.42
C MET A 232 2.65 -18.32 -0.26
N GLN A 233 2.32 -19.01 0.83
CA GLN A 233 0.93 -19.22 1.23
C GLN A 233 0.36 -17.95 1.91
N GLY A 234 -0.95 -17.90 2.10
CA GLY A 234 -1.65 -16.85 2.83
C GLY A 234 -2.74 -17.45 3.73
N PHE A 235 -2.89 -16.90 4.92
CA PHE A 235 -3.81 -17.36 5.97
C PHE A 235 -4.46 -16.14 6.63
N GLY A 236 -5.76 -16.23 6.90
CA GLY A 236 -6.56 -15.17 7.53
C GLY A 236 -6.56 -15.22 9.05
#